data_AF-A0A268TBU1-F1
#
_entry.id   AF-A0A268TBU1-F1
#
_cell.length_a   1.000
_cell.length_b   1.000
_cell.length_c   1.000
_cell.angle_alpha   90.00
_cell.angle_beta   90.00
_cell.angle_gamma   90.00
#
_symmetry.space_group_name_H-M   'P 1'
#
loop_
_entity.id
_entity.type
_entity.pdbx_description
1 polymer ?
#
loop_
_entity_poly.entity_id
_entity_poly.type
_entity_poly.pdbx_seq_one_letter_code
_entity_poly.pdbx_strand_id
1 'polypeptide(L)'
;MENKKEITGIYNTTFNEKKATPITTQSDLEIIENAIIEEVVMYVKGYHNPYRDKGLGAEHIKLHLEKDSKGYITLEELLNLGKSIRKYTKLFQEPFIDSKGAKIYEWENDKRVRFRAIVDKQKGGPQLPLSPSDDVIITFYSDRNLNERMEFKNPSVNDYYKNHLNQTHLIKSSKKPELKPEDERITKQRRR
;
A
#
# COMPACT_ATOMS: atom_id res chain seq x y z
N MET A 1 -11.61 -3.11 -12.48
CA MET A 1 -12.92 -3.24 -11.78
C MET A 1 -12.69 -3.22 -10.28
N GLU A 2 -13.60 -2.64 -9.51
CA GLU A 2 -13.55 -2.71 -8.04
C GLU A 2 -14.04 -4.10 -7.58
N ASN A 3 -13.17 -4.88 -6.92
CA ASN A 3 -13.50 -6.22 -6.47
C ASN A 3 -14.30 -6.15 -5.16
N LYS A 4 -15.62 -5.92 -5.27
CA LYS A 4 -16.53 -5.80 -4.11
C LYS A 4 -16.46 -7.01 -3.16
N LYS A 5 -16.22 -8.22 -3.69
CA LYS A 5 -16.10 -9.44 -2.89
C LYS A 5 -14.82 -9.43 -2.03
N GLU A 6 -13.71 -8.94 -2.57
CA GLU A 6 -12.46 -8.75 -1.84
C GLU A 6 -12.61 -7.70 -0.73
N ILE A 7 -13.19 -6.53 -1.04
CA ILE A 7 -13.46 -5.46 -0.06
C ILE A 7 -14.30 -5.98 1.11
N THR A 8 -15.44 -6.59 0.82
CA THR A 8 -16.31 -7.20 1.86
C THR A 8 -15.58 -8.31 2.60
N GLY A 9 -14.71 -9.06 1.92
CA GLY A 9 -13.86 -10.07 2.53
C GLY A 9 -12.90 -9.49 3.57
N ILE A 10 -12.16 -8.43 3.24
CA ILE A 10 -11.22 -7.75 4.13
C ILE A 10 -11.97 -7.17 5.33
N TYR A 11 -13.11 -6.52 5.07
CA TYR A 11 -13.96 -5.98 6.14
C TYR A 11 -14.40 -7.09 7.10
N ASN A 12 -15.00 -8.16 6.59
CA ASN A 12 -15.51 -9.26 7.41
C ASN A 12 -14.40 -9.99 8.15
N THR A 13 -13.19 -10.09 7.59
CA THR A 13 -12.05 -10.67 8.29
C THR A 13 -11.53 -9.75 9.39
N THR A 14 -11.58 -8.43 9.20
CA THR A 14 -11.12 -7.47 10.21
C THR A 14 -12.10 -7.30 11.35
N PHE A 15 -13.40 -7.16 11.06
CA PHE A 15 -14.38 -6.72 12.05
C PHE A 15 -15.39 -7.80 12.46
N ASN A 16 -15.53 -8.88 11.68
CA ASN A 16 -16.49 -9.95 11.92
C ASN A 16 -15.78 -11.30 12.12
N GLU A 17 -16.55 -12.40 12.05
CA GLU A 17 -16.11 -13.78 12.32
C GLU A 17 -15.40 -14.48 11.15
N LYS A 18 -15.18 -13.80 10.02
CA LYS A 18 -14.57 -14.44 8.84
C LYS A 18 -13.08 -14.70 9.09
N LYS A 19 -12.66 -15.97 9.06
CA LYS A 19 -11.28 -16.35 9.40
C LYS A 19 -10.22 -15.89 8.40
N ALA A 20 -10.54 -15.82 7.11
CA ALA A 20 -9.60 -15.38 6.09
C ALA A 20 -10.32 -14.99 4.79
N THR A 21 -9.68 -14.17 3.97
CA THR A 21 -10.09 -13.88 2.59
C THR A 21 -8.88 -13.91 1.66
N PRO A 22 -9.00 -14.43 0.43
CA PRO A 22 -7.94 -14.32 -0.56
C PRO A 22 -7.84 -12.88 -1.09
N ILE A 23 -6.62 -12.47 -1.42
CA ILE A 23 -6.29 -11.24 -2.16
C ILE A 23 -5.44 -11.66 -3.36
N THR A 24 -5.85 -11.27 -4.55
CA THR A 24 -5.08 -11.53 -5.78
C THR A 24 -4.01 -10.45 -5.96
N THR A 25 -2.76 -10.86 -6.18
CA THR A 25 -1.64 -9.92 -6.37
C THR A 25 -1.45 -9.52 -7.84
N GLN A 26 -1.90 -10.36 -8.77
CA GLN A 26 -1.83 -10.11 -10.21
C GLN A 26 -3.11 -9.45 -10.74
N SER A 27 -2.99 -8.72 -11.85
CA SER A 27 -4.13 -8.16 -12.59
C SER A 27 -4.48 -9.04 -13.78
N ASP A 28 -5.78 -9.24 -14.01
CA ASP A 28 -6.39 -10.10 -15.05
C ASP A 28 -5.93 -9.88 -16.52
N LEU A 29 -4.99 -8.97 -16.80
CA LEU A 29 -4.67 -8.48 -18.16
C LEU A 29 -3.43 -9.12 -18.82
N GLU A 30 -2.66 -9.96 -18.12
CA GLU A 30 -1.51 -10.66 -18.71
C GLU A 30 -1.76 -12.17 -18.81
N ILE A 31 -2.92 -12.51 -19.39
CA ILE A 31 -3.27 -13.88 -19.78
C ILE A 31 -2.65 -14.14 -21.15
N ILE A 32 -1.33 -14.36 -21.20
CA ILE A 32 -0.68 -15.00 -22.35
C ILE A 32 -0.22 -16.38 -21.89
N GLU A 33 -0.97 -17.38 -22.37
CA GLU A 33 -0.67 -18.80 -22.54
C GLU A 33 0.43 -19.43 -21.66
N ASN A 34 -0.05 -20.36 -20.83
CA ASN A 34 0.63 -21.46 -20.13
C ASN A 34 1.01 -21.23 -18.65
N ALA A 35 0.20 -21.87 -17.79
CA ALA A 35 0.32 -22.06 -16.34
C ALA A 35 0.13 -20.80 -15.46
N ILE A 36 -1.12 -20.29 -15.41
CA ILE A 36 -1.56 -19.31 -14.41
C ILE A 36 -1.58 -19.99 -13.04
N ILE A 37 -0.55 -19.78 -12.23
CA ILE A 37 -0.73 -19.80 -10.78
C ILE A 37 -1.18 -18.38 -10.44
N GLU A 38 -2.49 -18.19 -10.26
CA GLU A 38 -2.98 -16.95 -9.62
C GLU A 38 -2.25 -16.85 -8.28
N GLU A 39 -1.32 -15.91 -8.17
CA GLU A 39 -0.64 -15.69 -6.91
C GLU A 39 -1.65 -15.05 -5.95
N VAL A 40 -2.17 -15.89 -5.07
CA VAL A 40 -3.11 -15.51 -4.02
C VAL A 40 -2.35 -15.38 -2.72
N VAL A 41 -2.50 -14.24 -2.06
CA VAL A 41 -2.06 -14.04 -0.68
C VAL A 41 -3.27 -14.04 0.24
N MET A 42 -3.14 -14.64 1.40
CA MET A 42 -4.24 -14.76 2.35
C MET A 42 -4.22 -13.58 3.32
N TYR A 43 -5.32 -12.82 3.38
CA TYR A 43 -5.59 -11.90 4.48
C TYR A 43 -6.37 -12.66 5.55
N VAL A 44 -5.68 -13.03 6.62
CA VAL A 44 -6.22 -13.87 7.70
C VAL A 44 -6.62 -13.03 8.91
N LYS A 45 -7.48 -13.57 9.78
CA LYS A 45 -7.86 -12.97 11.05
C LYS A 45 -6.61 -12.74 11.91
N GLY A 46 -5.80 -13.77 12.07
CA GLY A 46 -4.50 -13.69 12.74
C GLY A 46 -4.63 -13.37 14.23
N TYR A 47 -3.60 -12.74 14.78
CA TYR A 47 -3.53 -12.39 16.19
C TYR A 47 -2.57 -11.22 16.41
N HIS A 48 -2.66 -10.60 17.58
CA HIS A 48 -1.64 -9.69 18.09
C HIS A 48 -1.25 -10.08 19.52
N ASN A 49 0.05 -10.14 19.78
CA ASN A 49 0.62 -10.33 21.11
C ASN A 49 1.13 -8.97 21.64
N PRO A 50 0.41 -8.34 22.59
CA PRO A 50 0.76 -7.01 23.09
C PRO A 50 2.08 -6.98 23.87
N TYR A 51 2.50 -8.10 24.45
CA TYR A 51 3.74 -8.17 25.23
C TYR A 51 5.00 -8.17 24.37
N ARG A 52 4.88 -8.60 23.10
CA ARG A 52 6.01 -8.68 22.16
C ARG A 52 5.92 -7.68 21.03
N ASP A 53 4.80 -6.94 20.95
CA ASP A 53 4.42 -6.12 19.80
C ASP A 53 4.59 -6.90 18.49
N LYS A 54 4.06 -8.12 18.46
CA LYS A 54 4.18 -9.05 17.34
C LYS A 54 2.83 -9.65 17.03
N GLY A 55 2.53 -9.78 15.75
CA GLY A 55 1.31 -10.41 15.30
C GLY A 55 1.35 -10.65 13.81
N LEU A 56 0.21 -11.09 13.29
CA LEU A 56 -0.03 -11.19 11.87
C LEU A 56 -1.50 -10.96 11.56
N GLY A 57 -1.79 -10.60 10.31
CA GLY A 57 -3.16 -10.50 9.81
C GLY A 57 -3.96 -9.38 10.44
N ALA A 58 -5.28 -9.53 10.38
CA ALA A 58 -6.22 -8.46 10.67
C ALA A 58 -6.16 -7.97 12.11
N GLU A 59 -6.00 -8.85 13.11
CA GLU A 59 -5.90 -8.45 14.52
C GLU A 59 -4.64 -7.60 14.79
N HIS A 60 -3.54 -7.85 14.07
CA HIS A 60 -2.35 -7.01 14.17
C HIS A 60 -2.53 -5.68 13.42
N ILE A 61 -3.07 -5.73 12.20
CA ILE A 61 -3.28 -4.55 11.34
C ILE A 61 -4.31 -3.59 11.93
N LYS A 62 -5.30 -4.10 12.68
CA LYS A 62 -6.34 -3.29 13.31
C LYS A 62 -5.78 -2.23 14.26
N LEU A 63 -4.61 -2.46 14.85
CA LEU A 63 -3.91 -1.47 15.67
C LEU A 63 -3.53 -0.22 14.89
N HIS A 64 -3.27 -0.36 13.59
CA HIS A 64 -2.97 0.75 12.69
C HIS A 64 -4.22 1.50 12.23
N LEU A 65 -5.45 1.11 12.62
CA LEU A 65 -6.66 1.87 12.31
C LEU A 65 -6.96 2.97 13.31
N GLU A 66 -6.25 3.00 14.44
CA GLU A 66 -6.36 4.08 15.43
C GLU A 66 -5.60 5.31 14.93
N LYS A 67 -6.26 6.48 14.93
CA LYS A 67 -5.75 7.69 14.26
C LYS A 67 -4.35 8.14 14.69
N ASP A 68 -4.05 7.94 15.97
CA ASP A 68 -2.79 8.36 16.59
C ASP A 68 -1.77 7.20 16.71
N SER A 69 -2.10 6.02 16.18
CA SER A 69 -1.20 4.86 16.18
C SER A 69 -0.02 5.06 15.22
N LYS A 70 1.13 4.50 15.60
CA LYS A 70 2.28 4.40 14.70
C LYS A 70 1.87 3.57 13.48
N GLY A 71 2.08 4.13 12.30
CA GLY A 71 1.76 3.48 11.04
C GLY A 71 0.28 3.59 10.64
N TYR A 72 -0.44 4.58 11.15
CA TYR A 72 -1.87 4.76 10.92
C TYR A 72 -2.31 4.64 9.46
N ILE A 73 -3.29 3.78 9.19
CA ILE A 73 -4.00 3.64 7.92
C ILE A 73 -5.48 3.94 8.13
N THR A 74 -6.11 4.50 7.11
CA THR A 74 -7.56 4.67 7.09
C THR A 74 -8.25 3.35 6.78
N LEU A 75 -9.53 3.24 7.15
CA LEU A 75 -10.36 2.10 6.74
C LEU A 75 -10.40 1.96 5.20
N GLU A 76 -10.51 3.06 4.47
CA GLU A 76 -10.51 3.04 3.01
C GLU A 76 -9.20 2.48 2.45
N GLU A 77 -8.05 2.84 3.02
CA GLU A 77 -6.75 2.30 2.61
C GLU A 77 -6.64 0.79 2.88
N LEU A 78 -7.16 0.33 4.02
CA LEU A 78 -7.24 -1.10 4.33
C LEU A 78 -8.12 -1.86 3.33
N LEU A 79 -9.33 -1.36 3.05
CA LEU A 79 -10.26 -1.98 2.12
C LEU A 79 -9.73 -1.98 0.68
N ASN A 80 -8.88 -1.02 0.33
CA ASN A 80 -8.20 -0.94 -0.96
C ASN A 80 -6.85 -1.67 -1.01
N LEU A 81 -6.50 -2.50 -0.02
CA LEU A 81 -5.20 -3.18 0.05
C LEU A 81 -4.92 -4.01 -1.22
N GLY A 82 -5.83 -4.90 -1.62
CA GLY A 82 -5.64 -5.73 -2.81
C GLY A 82 -5.54 -4.90 -4.11
N LYS A 83 -6.33 -3.84 -4.23
CA LYS A 83 -6.23 -2.88 -5.36
C LYS A 83 -4.86 -2.21 -5.41
N SER A 84 -4.29 -1.87 -4.26
CA SER A 84 -2.98 -1.23 -4.16
C SER A 84 -1.86 -2.19 -4.50
N ILE A 85 -1.94 -3.45 -4.03
CA ILE A 85 -1.02 -4.53 -4.39
C ILE A 85 -1.03 -4.76 -5.90
N ARG A 86 -2.21 -4.92 -6.53
CA ARG A 86 -2.29 -5.09 -8.00
C ARG A 86 -1.70 -3.92 -8.78
N LYS A 87 -1.88 -2.68 -8.30
CA LYS A 87 -1.24 -1.49 -8.91
C LYS A 87 0.28 -1.55 -8.79
N TYR A 88 0.79 -1.96 -7.63
CA TYR A 88 2.22 -2.18 -7.44
C TYR A 88 2.73 -3.25 -8.43
N THR A 89 2.10 -4.42 -8.49
CA THR A 89 2.52 -5.53 -9.35
C THR A 89 2.52 -5.12 -10.82
N LYS A 90 1.53 -4.33 -11.26
CA LYS A 90 1.53 -3.80 -12.64
C LYS A 90 2.73 -2.88 -12.95
N LEU A 91 3.25 -2.15 -11.96
CA LEU A 91 4.38 -1.23 -12.15
C LEU A 91 5.73 -1.92 -12.01
N PHE A 92 5.84 -2.90 -11.11
CA PHE A 92 7.12 -3.50 -10.70
C PHE A 92 7.24 -5.00 -11.01
N GLN A 93 6.20 -5.62 -11.55
CA GLN A 93 6.04 -7.04 -11.91
C GLN A 93 6.05 -7.99 -10.71
N GLU A 94 7.00 -7.83 -9.78
CA GLU A 94 7.19 -8.72 -8.63
C GLU A 94 7.37 -7.94 -7.31
N PRO A 95 7.01 -8.54 -6.16
CA PRO A 95 7.33 -7.98 -4.84
C PRO A 95 8.85 -7.94 -4.61
N PHE A 96 9.28 -7.01 -3.77
CA PHE A 96 10.64 -7.05 -3.25
C PHE A 96 10.76 -8.16 -2.20
N ILE A 97 11.75 -9.05 -2.36
CA ILE A 97 12.02 -10.12 -1.40
C ILE A 97 13.11 -9.65 -0.44
N ASP A 98 12.81 -9.61 0.86
CA ASP A 98 13.80 -9.25 1.86
C ASP A 98 14.75 -10.42 2.20
N SER A 99 15.77 -10.14 3.02
CA SER A 99 16.78 -11.14 3.38
C SER A 99 16.23 -12.35 4.15
N LYS A 100 14.98 -12.31 4.63
CA LYS A 100 14.30 -13.40 5.33
C LYS A 100 13.30 -14.13 4.43
N GLY A 101 13.17 -13.71 3.17
CA GLY A 101 12.23 -14.27 2.20
C GLY A 101 10.83 -13.65 2.26
N ALA A 102 10.62 -12.59 3.04
CA ALA A 102 9.33 -11.91 3.09
C ALA A 102 9.14 -11.06 1.83
N LYS A 103 7.95 -11.15 1.25
CA LYS A 103 7.49 -10.35 0.11
C LYS A 103 7.02 -8.98 0.61
N ILE A 104 7.55 -7.92 0.02
CA ILE A 104 7.28 -6.54 0.43
C ILE A 104 6.70 -5.78 -0.76
N TYR A 105 5.53 -5.20 -0.52
CA TYR A 105 4.83 -4.30 -1.42
C TYR A 105 4.86 -2.90 -0.82
N GLU A 106 5.37 -1.92 -1.58
CA GLU A 106 5.51 -0.56 -1.09
C GLU A 106 5.09 0.47 -2.14
N TRP A 107 4.39 1.50 -1.71
CA TRP A 107 3.94 2.56 -2.62
C TRP A 107 3.78 3.90 -1.91
N GLU A 108 3.71 4.97 -2.69
CA GLU A 108 3.36 6.32 -2.22
C GLU A 108 2.01 6.70 -2.82
N ASN A 109 1.11 7.29 -2.04
CA ASN A 109 -0.12 7.86 -2.58
C ASN A 109 0.09 9.31 -3.06
N ASP A 110 -0.95 9.87 -3.67
CA ASP A 110 -1.06 11.27 -4.09
C ASP A 110 -0.83 12.29 -2.96
N LYS A 111 -1.17 11.91 -1.72
CA LYS A 111 -0.93 12.69 -0.50
C LYS A 111 0.48 12.51 0.08
N ARG A 112 1.41 11.88 -0.65
CA ARG A 112 2.81 11.63 -0.25
C ARG A 112 2.98 10.69 0.94
N VAL A 113 1.92 10.00 1.35
CA VAL A 113 1.97 8.98 2.40
C VAL A 113 2.52 7.70 1.79
N ARG A 114 3.48 7.09 2.48
CA ARG A 114 4.11 5.85 2.04
C ARG A 114 3.52 4.68 2.80
N PHE A 115 3.32 3.57 2.11
CA PHE A 115 2.69 2.37 2.63
C PHE A 115 3.58 1.17 2.42
N ARG A 116 3.51 0.22 3.36
CA ARG A 116 4.17 -1.08 3.25
C ARG A 116 3.21 -2.17 3.66
N ALA A 117 3.04 -3.15 2.79
CA ALA A 117 2.42 -4.43 3.12
C ALA A 117 3.51 -5.52 3.08
N ILE A 118 3.55 -6.33 4.14
CA ILE A 118 4.51 -7.44 4.27
C ILE A 118 3.72 -8.74 4.21
N VAL A 119 4.16 -9.62 3.31
CA VAL A 119 3.65 -10.96 3.13
C VAL A 119 4.77 -11.94 3.46
N ASP A 120 4.48 -12.95 4.26
CA ASP A 120 5.41 -14.00 4.61
C ASP A 120 4.66 -15.32 4.74
N LYS A 121 5.39 -16.42 4.71
CA LYS A 121 4.83 -17.75 4.91
C LYS A 121 4.35 -17.92 6.34
N GLN A 122 3.13 -18.43 6.51
CA GLN A 122 2.64 -18.76 7.83
C GLN A 122 3.37 -19.99 8.40
N LYS A 123 4.35 -19.76 9.27
CA LYS A 123 5.12 -20.83 9.92
C LYS A 123 4.40 -21.33 11.19
N GLY A 124 3.47 -22.28 11.02
CA GLY A 124 2.87 -23.07 12.10
C GLY A 124 1.93 -22.32 13.06
N GLY A 125 0.77 -22.92 13.35
CA GLY A 125 -0.24 -22.42 14.28
C GLY A 125 -1.64 -23.01 14.00
N PRO A 126 -2.60 -22.96 14.94
CA PRO A 126 -3.91 -23.60 14.82
C PRO A 126 -4.84 -23.00 13.75
N GLN A 127 -4.39 -21.99 12.99
CA GLN A 127 -5.16 -21.26 12.00
C GLN A 127 -4.45 -21.34 10.64
N LEU A 128 -4.17 -22.55 10.14
CA LEU A 128 -3.74 -22.71 8.75
C LEU A 128 -4.94 -22.37 7.85
N PRO A 129 -4.85 -21.40 6.92
CA PRO A 129 -5.80 -21.33 5.84
C PRO A 129 -5.65 -22.61 5.00
N LEU A 130 -6.77 -23.27 4.67
CA LEU A 130 -6.85 -24.40 3.73
C LEU A 130 -6.56 -23.96 2.28
N SER A 131 -5.76 -22.91 2.09
CA SER A 131 -5.51 -22.24 0.81
C SER A 131 -4.31 -22.89 0.10
N PRO A 132 -4.25 -22.89 -1.24
CA PRO A 132 -3.08 -23.36 -1.98
C PRO A 132 -1.79 -22.54 -1.76
N SER A 133 -1.87 -21.42 -1.04
CA SER A 133 -0.73 -20.53 -0.76
C SER A 133 -0.49 -20.41 0.74
N ASP A 134 0.75 -20.66 1.16
CA ASP A 134 1.25 -20.43 2.52
C ASP A 134 1.48 -18.93 2.81
N ASP A 135 1.38 -18.07 1.79
CA ASP A 135 1.68 -16.65 1.91
C ASP A 135 0.52 -15.88 2.55
N VAL A 136 0.83 -15.20 3.64
CA VAL A 136 -0.13 -14.47 4.46
C VAL A 136 0.31 -13.01 4.61
N ILE A 137 -0.64 -12.09 4.55
CA ILE A 137 -0.38 -10.69 4.92
C ILE A 137 -0.11 -10.62 6.42
N ILE A 138 1.12 -10.32 6.79
CA ILE A 138 1.57 -10.20 8.18
C ILE A 138 1.17 -8.84 8.73
N THR A 139 1.50 -7.77 8.01
CA THR A 139 1.18 -6.40 8.44
C THR A 139 0.99 -5.47 7.24
N PHE A 140 0.24 -4.40 7.45
CA PHE A 140 -0.01 -3.32 6.52
C PHE A 140 -0.11 -2.01 7.30
N TYR A 141 0.78 -1.07 6.99
CA TYR A 141 0.89 0.18 7.72
C TYR A 141 1.41 1.29 6.82
N SER A 142 1.29 2.54 7.26
CA SER A 142 1.83 3.71 6.57
C SER A 142 3.02 4.34 7.30
N ASP A 143 3.58 5.42 6.77
CA ASP A 143 4.58 6.23 7.46
C ASP A 143 3.99 7.30 8.40
N ARG A 144 2.67 7.35 8.57
CA ARG A 144 2.02 8.27 9.51
C ARG A 144 2.38 7.93 10.94
N ASN A 145 2.56 8.97 11.75
CA ASN A 145 2.88 8.89 13.19
C ASN A 145 4.15 8.08 13.50
N LEU A 146 5.00 7.81 12.51
CA LEU A 146 6.35 7.28 12.73
C LEU A 146 7.29 8.42 13.15
N ASN A 147 8.35 8.08 13.88
CA ASN A 147 9.37 9.05 14.27
C ASN A 147 10.13 9.60 13.05
N GLU A 148 10.29 8.77 12.03
CA GLU A 148 10.99 9.09 10.79
C GLU A 148 10.15 8.65 9.61
N ARG A 149 10.31 9.37 8.49
CA ARG A 149 9.63 9.02 7.24
C ARG A 149 10.12 7.66 6.75
N MET A 150 9.20 6.79 6.36
CA MET A 150 9.57 5.46 5.87
C MET A 150 10.39 5.55 4.58
N GLU A 151 11.52 4.86 4.56
CA GLU A 151 12.30 4.60 3.34
C GLU A 151 11.81 3.33 2.66
N PHE A 152 11.74 3.36 1.32
CA PHE A 152 11.43 2.17 0.53
C PHE A 152 12.59 1.19 0.59
N LYS A 153 12.28 -0.07 0.88
CA LYS A 153 13.24 -1.18 0.82
C LYS A 153 13.55 -1.56 -0.61
N ASN A 154 12.58 -1.48 -1.52
CA ASN A 154 12.79 -1.73 -2.93
C ASN A 154 13.46 -0.52 -3.62
N PRO A 155 14.70 -0.65 -4.14
CA PRO A 155 15.38 0.45 -4.84
C PRO A 155 14.60 0.95 -6.05
N SER A 156 13.96 0.06 -6.81
CA SER A 156 13.17 0.42 -7.99
C SER A 156 11.95 1.30 -7.63
N VAL A 157 11.33 1.04 -6.48
CA VAL A 157 10.23 1.87 -5.96
C VAL A 157 10.76 3.24 -5.55
N ASN A 158 11.91 3.27 -4.87
CA ASN A 158 12.56 4.51 -4.46
C ASN A 158 12.88 5.41 -5.66
N ASP A 159 13.50 4.84 -6.69
CA ASP A 159 13.89 5.55 -7.90
C ASP A 159 12.66 6.03 -8.68
N TYR A 160 11.62 5.20 -8.78
CA TYR A 160 10.34 5.59 -9.38
C TYR A 160 9.78 6.86 -8.74
N TYR A 161 9.61 6.89 -7.41
CA TYR A 161 9.01 8.05 -6.74
C TYR A 161 9.94 9.27 -6.64
N LYS A 162 11.27 9.08 -6.59
CA LYS A 162 12.26 10.18 -6.73
C LYS A 162 12.19 10.85 -8.10
N ASN A 163 12.09 10.07 -9.17
CA ASN A 163 12.00 10.61 -10.52
C ASN A 163 10.65 11.29 -10.80
N HIS A 164 9.56 10.75 -10.25
CA HIS A 164 8.24 11.39 -10.32
C HIS A 164 8.19 12.74 -9.57
N LEU A 165 8.91 12.87 -8.44
CA LEU A 165 9.10 14.15 -7.77
C LEU A 165 9.75 15.17 -8.70
N ASN A 166 10.86 14.80 -9.34
CA ASN A 166 11.61 15.69 -10.23
C ASN A 166 10.78 16.15 -11.44
N GLN A 167 10.04 15.24 -12.08
CA GLN A 167 9.15 15.59 -13.19
C GLN A 167 8.00 16.51 -12.75
N THR A 168 7.40 16.26 -11.58
CA THR A 168 6.34 17.12 -11.04
C THR A 168 6.86 18.52 -10.68
N HIS A 169 8.08 18.62 -10.15
CA HIS A 169 8.74 19.90 -9.87
C HIS A 169 9.05 20.67 -11.15
N LEU A 170 9.54 20.01 -12.21
CA LEU A 170 9.79 20.63 -13.52
C LEU A 170 8.51 21.13 -14.20
N ILE A 171 7.40 20.38 -14.08
CA ILE A 171 6.10 20.79 -14.63
C ILE A 171 5.49 21.96 -13.83
N LYS A 172 5.70 22.01 -12.50
CA LYS A 172 5.26 23.14 -11.67
C LYS A 172 6.11 24.40 -11.89
N SER A 173 7.41 24.27 -12.12
CA SER A 173 8.30 25.40 -12.41
C SER A 173 8.04 26.00 -13.80
N SER A 174 7.70 25.17 -14.79
CA SER A 174 7.36 25.61 -16.15
C SER A 174 5.95 26.19 -16.30
N LYS A 175 5.05 25.97 -15.32
CA LYS A 175 3.69 26.54 -15.30
C LYS A 175 3.57 27.83 -14.46
N LYS A 176 4.68 28.38 -13.94
CA LYS A 176 4.65 29.68 -13.26
C LYS A 176 4.54 30.77 -14.34
N PRO A 177 3.44 31.54 -14.43
CA PRO A 177 3.34 32.60 -15.42
C PRO A 177 4.38 33.67 -15.09
N GLU A 178 5.30 33.87 -16.02
CA GLU A 178 6.24 35.00 -16.02
C GLU A 178 5.38 36.25 -16.27
N LEU A 179 5.07 36.98 -15.19
CA LEU A 179 4.39 38.27 -15.30
C LEU A 179 5.27 39.18 -16.15
N LYS A 180 4.80 39.51 -17.36
CA LYS A 180 5.48 40.48 -18.21
C LYS A 180 5.49 41.82 -17.48
N PRO A 181 6.61 42.56 -17.48
CA PRO A 181 6.73 43.86 -16.79
C PRO A 181 5.74 44.94 -17.29
N GLU A 182 4.93 44.65 -18.31
CA GLU A 182 3.88 45.53 -18.82
C GLU A 182 2.58 45.48 -17.99
N ASP A 183 2.31 44.40 -17.26
CA ASP A 183 1.08 44.23 -16.46
C ASP A 183 1.13 44.93 -15.08
N GLU A 184 2.31 45.31 -14.59
CA GLU A 184 2.47 46.09 -13.36
C GLU A 184 2.06 47.56 -13.50
N ARG A 185 1.99 48.10 -14.73
CA ARG A 185 1.60 49.50 -14.95
C ARG A 185 0.08 49.70 -14.85
N ILE A 186 -0.71 48.68 -15.15
CA ILE A 186 -2.18 48.77 -15.16
C ILE A 186 -2.76 48.76 -13.73
N THR A 187 -2.08 48.13 -12.77
CA THR A 187 -2.56 48.02 -11.38
C THR A 187 -2.33 49.27 -10.53
N LYS A 188 -1.37 50.15 -10.90
CA LYS A 188 -1.13 51.41 -10.17
C LYS A 188 -2.04 52.58 -10.60
N GLN A 189 -2.73 52.47 -11.74
CA GLN A 189 -3.49 53.60 -12.30
C GLN A 189 -4.99 53.60 -11.91
N ARG A 190 -5.48 52.54 -11.27
CA ARG A 190 -6.88 52.44 -10.75
C ARG A 190 -7.04 52.84 -9.27
N ARG A 191 -6.01 53.42 -8.66
CA ARG A 191 -6.06 53.98 -7.29
C ARG A 191 -5.82 55.49 -7.33
N ARG A 192 -6.74 56.23 -7.94
CA ARG A 192 -6.95 57.66 -7.68
C ARG A 192 -8.42 57.95 -7.78
#